data_AF-A0AAE3SBC8-F1
#
_entry.id   AF-A0AAE3SBC8-F1
#
_cell.length_a   1.000
_cell.length_b   1.000
_cell.length_c   1.000
_cell.angle_alpha   90.00
_cell.angle_beta   90.00
_cell.angle_gamma   90.00
#
_symmetry.space_group_name_H-M   'P 1'
#
loop_
_entity.id
_entity.type
_entity.pdbx_description
1 polymer ?
#
loop_
_entity_poly.entity_id
_entity_poly.type
_entity_poly.pdbx_seq_one_letter_code
_entity_poly.pdbx_strand_id
1 'polypeptide(L)'
;RGDSYRTAIFVSNTAQQQAAQAALTAAQSELGRQIVTPILAASTFYDAEEYHQDYYKGQNRVVTRRGVKTEAEAYAFYREACGRDARVEQLWGSNAPFINH
;
A
#
# COMPACT_ATOMS: atom_id res chain seq x y z
N ARG A 1 -5.55 15.40 2.19
CA ARG A 1 -4.43 14.50 2.58
C ARG A 1 -3.15 15.28 2.36
N GLY A 2 -2.16 15.17 3.25
CA GLY A 2 -0.87 15.87 3.13
C GLY A 2 0.19 15.05 2.40
N ASP A 3 1.40 15.63 2.30
CA ASP A 3 2.52 15.06 1.55
C ASP A 3 2.95 13.66 2.02
N SER A 4 2.73 13.32 3.29
CA SER A 4 3.02 12.00 3.86
C SER A 4 2.20 10.86 3.22
N TYR A 5 1.15 11.16 2.46
CA TYR A 5 0.30 10.17 1.81
C TYR A 5 0.50 10.10 0.28
N ARG A 6 1.50 10.81 -0.26
CA ARG A 6 1.78 10.76 -1.69
C ARG A 6 2.40 9.41 -2.08
N THR A 7 2.03 8.91 -3.24
CA THR A 7 2.66 7.73 -3.84
C THR A 7 4.08 8.06 -4.29
N ALA A 8 5.00 7.12 -4.20
CA ALA A 8 6.32 7.16 -4.82
C ALA A 8 6.91 5.74 -4.88
N ILE A 9 7.84 5.51 -5.81
CA ILE A 9 8.74 4.36 -5.82
C ILE A 9 10.16 4.88 -5.59
N PHE A 10 10.82 4.46 -4.52
CA PHE A 10 12.20 4.82 -4.22
C PHE A 10 13.15 3.74 -4.71
N VAL A 11 14.15 4.09 -5.51
CA VAL A 11 15.09 3.15 -6.14
C VAL A 11 16.53 3.46 -5.73
N SER A 12 17.31 2.43 -5.44
CA SER A 12 18.70 2.53 -4.98
C SER A 12 19.72 2.13 -6.05
N ASN A 13 19.28 1.57 -7.19
CA ASN A 13 20.16 1.16 -8.28
C ASN A 13 19.43 1.15 -9.64
N THR A 14 20.22 1.04 -10.71
CA THR A 14 19.73 1.02 -12.10
C THR A 14 18.75 -0.11 -12.38
N ALA A 15 18.95 -1.30 -11.81
CA ALA A 15 18.05 -2.44 -12.03
C ALA A 15 16.66 -2.16 -11.43
N GLN A 16 16.59 -1.60 -10.23
CA GLN A 16 15.32 -1.17 -9.62
C GLN A 16 14.66 -0.05 -10.41
N GLN A 17 15.44 0.92 -10.92
CA GLN A 17 14.90 1.99 -11.76
C GLN A 17 14.26 1.45 -13.05
N GLN A 18 14.94 0.52 -13.74
CA GLN A 18 14.43 -0.11 -14.95
C GLN A 18 13.17 -0.94 -14.66
N ALA A 19 13.16 -1.72 -13.58
CA ALA A 19 12.01 -2.51 -13.16
C ALA A 19 10.80 -1.63 -12.80
N ALA A 20 11.01 -0.54 -12.04
CA ALA A 20 9.97 0.41 -11.68
C ALA A 20 9.37 1.09 -12.92
N GLN A 21 10.22 1.50 -13.87
CA GLN A 21 9.77 2.14 -15.11
C GLN A 21 8.98 1.16 -15.99
N ALA A 22 9.42 -0.09 -16.11
CA ALA A 22 8.71 -1.12 -16.85
C ALA A 22 7.33 -1.41 -16.23
N ALA A 23 7.27 -1.56 -14.89
CA ALA A 23 6.02 -1.78 -14.16
C ALA A 23 5.05 -0.60 -14.32
N LEU A 24 5.54 0.64 -14.24
CA LEU A 24 4.73 1.84 -14.43
C LEU A 24 4.15 1.89 -15.86
N THR A 25 4.96 1.65 -16.88
CA THR A 25 4.50 1.62 -18.28
C THR A 25 3.44 0.54 -18.50
N ALA A 26 3.67 -0.68 -17.99
CA ALA A 26 2.71 -1.77 -18.08
C ALA A 26 1.39 -1.41 -17.40
N ALA A 27 1.44 -0.93 -16.16
CA ALA A 27 0.25 -0.54 -15.40
C ALA A 27 -0.52 0.63 -16.06
N GLN A 28 0.17 1.61 -16.66
CA GLN A 28 -0.50 2.68 -17.41
C GLN A 28 -1.25 2.13 -18.63
N SER A 29 -0.64 1.20 -19.35
CA SER A 29 -1.25 0.54 -20.50
C SER A 29 -2.48 -0.27 -20.09
N GLU A 30 -2.38 -1.06 -19.02
CA GLU A 30 -3.49 -1.87 -18.50
C GLU A 30 -4.66 -1.01 -18.00
N LEU A 31 -4.34 0.09 -17.31
CA LEU A 31 -5.37 0.94 -16.70
C LEU A 31 -5.91 2.03 -17.65
N GLY A 32 -5.33 2.18 -18.85
CA GLY A 32 -5.72 3.18 -19.84
C GLY A 32 -5.65 4.63 -19.33
N ARG A 33 -4.79 4.90 -18.35
CA ARG A 33 -4.69 6.21 -17.69
C ARG A 33 -3.26 6.52 -17.28
N GLN A 34 -2.95 7.80 -17.26
CA GLN A 34 -1.67 8.28 -16.74
C GLN A 34 -1.55 7.97 -15.24
N ILE A 35 -0.44 7.37 -14.85
CA ILE A 35 -0.07 7.11 -13.45
C ILE A 35 0.92 8.21 -13.02
N VAL A 36 0.58 8.92 -11.96
CA VAL A 36 1.37 10.07 -11.46
C VAL A 36 2.39 9.68 -10.38
N THR A 37 2.57 8.38 -10.12
CA THR A 37 3.54 7.88 -9.14
C THR A 37 4.98 8.20 -9.60
N PRO A 38 5.72 9.07 -8.90
CA PRO A 38 7.09 9.37 -9.26
C PRO A 38 8.03 8.21 -8.90
N ILE A 39 9.07 8.03 -9.71
CA ILE A 39 10.22 7.17 -9.41
C ILE A 39 11.35 8.10 -8.94
N LEU A 40 11.75 7.95 -7.69
CA LEU A 40 12.70 8.83 -7.01
C LEU A 40 13.94 8.04 -6.59
N ALA A 41 15.10 8.70 -6.54
CA ALA A 41 16.27 8.12 -5.89
C ALA A 41 15.98 7.90 -4.39
N ALA A 42 16.36 6.74 -3.86
CA ALA A 42 16.25 6.48 -2.44
C ALA A 42 17.12 7.46 -1.65
N SER A 43 16.56 8.01 -0.57
CA SER A 43 17.27 8.83 0.42
C SER A 43 17.39 8.05 1.73
N THR A 44 17.92 8.70 2.77
CA THR A 44 17.91 8.16 4.13
C THR A 44 16.50 7.68 4.50
N PHE A 45 16.42 6.41 4.90
CA PHE A 45 15.22 5.82 5.47
C PHE A 45 15.29 5.99 6.99
N TYR A 46 14.22 6.51 7.58
CA TYR A 46 14.07 6.62 9.02
C TYR A 46 12.98 5.63 9.41
N ASP A 47 13.35 4.63 10.20
CA ASP A 47 12.39 3.64 10.69
C ASP A 47 11.29 4.35 11.49
N ALA A 48 10.05 3.96 11.22
CA ALA A 48 8.92 4.34 12.07
C ALA A 48 9.05 3.65 13.44
N GLU A 49 8.41 4.24 14.45
CA GLU A 49 8.40 3.71 15.81
C GLU A 49 7.87 2.26 15.86
N GLU A 50 8.29 1.51 16.89
CA GLU A 50 8.02 0.08 17.03
C GLU A 50 6.52 -0.26 16.95
N TYR A 51 5.64 0.57 17.52
CA TYR A 51 4.20 0.34 17.50
C TYR A 51 3.56 0.45 16.10
N HIS A 52 4.29 0.98 15.10
CA HIS A 52 3.85 0.98 13.70
C HIS A 52 4.28 -0.29 12.95
N GLN A 53 5.28 -1.01 13.45
CA GLN A 53 5.83 -2.19 12.80
C GLN A 53 4.87 -3.37 12.94
N ASP A 54 4.68 -4.12 11.85
CA ASP A 54 3.78 -5.30 11.80
C ASP A 54 2.37 -5.05 12.39
N TYR A 55 1.86 -3.81 12.33
CA TYR A 55 0.58 -3.42 12.95
C TYR A 55 -0.59 -4.35 12.60
N TYR A 56 -0.66 -4.84 11.36
CA TYR A 56 -1.72 -5.75 10.91
C TYR A 56 -1.68 -7.15 11.57
N LYS A 57 -0.58 -7.51 12.24
CA LYS A 57 -0.41 -8.72 13.05
C LYS A 57 -0.46 -8.41 14.56
N GLY A 58 -0.45 -7.14 14.93
CA GLY A 58 -0.28 -6.66 16.29
C GLY A 58 -1.39 -7.11 17.23
N GLN A 59 -1.02 -7.37 18.49
CA GLN A 59 -1.94 -7.82 19.55
C GLN A 59 -2.24 -6.72 20.56
N ASN A 60 -1.66 -5.53 20.42
CA ASN A 60 -1.93 -4.42 21.33
C ASN A 60 -3.40 -3.99 21.19
N ARG A 61 -3.97 -3.48 22.28
CA ARG A 61 -5.38 -3.05 22.30
C ARG A 61 -5.50 -1.58 21.91
N VAL A 62 -6.32 -1.31 20.91
CA VAL A 62 -6.63 0.04 20.41
C VAL A 62 -8.12 0.31 20.51
N VAL A 63 -8.47 1.57 20.75
CA VAL A 63 -9.88 2.02 20.76
C VAL A 63 -10.30 2.32 19.33
N THR A 64 -11.35 1.65 18.87
CA THR A 64 -11.97 1.93 17.56
C THR A 64 -13.38 2.49 17.74
N ARG A 65 -14.00 2.95 16.64
CA ARG A 65 -15.42 3.36 16.65
C ARG A 65 -16.39 2.24 17.05
N ARG A 66 -15.97 0.98 17.04
CA ARG A 66 -16.77 -0.20 17.43
C ARG A 66 -16.17 -0.91 18.65
N GLY A 67 -15.62 -0.14 19.59
CA GLY A 67 -15.05 -0.65 20.83
C GLY A 67 -13.57 -0.99 20.72
N VAL A 68 -13.04 -1.57 21.81
CA VAL A 68 -11.63 -1.96 21.92
C VAL A 68 -11.36 -3.23 21.12
N LYS A 69 -10.29 -3.22 20.31
CA LYS A 69 -9.86 -4.31 19.43
C LYS A 69 -8.35 -4.52 19.56
N THR A 70 -7.84 -5.68 19.15
CA THR A 70 -6.41 -5.78 18.83
C THR A 70 -6.09 -4.95 17.57
N GLU A 71 -4.82 -4.60 17.36
CA GLU A 71 -4.40 -3.91 16.13
C GLU A 71 -4.71 -4.73 14.87
N ALA A 72 -4.50 -6.06 14.92
CA ALA A 72 -4.87 -6.98 13.86
C ALA A 72 -6.39 -6.94 13.56
N GLU A 73 -7.23 -7.01 14.59
CA GLU A 73 -8.69 -6.89 14.45
C GLU A 73 -9.12 -5.51 13.94
N ALA A 74 -8.46 -4.45 14.38
CA ALA A 74 -8.73 -3.08 13.94
C ALA A 74 -8.35 -2.88 12.47
N TYR A 75 -7.21 -3.42 12.05
CA TYR A 75 -6.77 -3.41 10.66
C TYR A 75 -7.71 -4.21 9.77
N ALA A 76 -8.09 -5.43 10.16
CA ALA A 76 -9.05 -6.26 9.43
C ALA A 76 -10.39 -5.54 9.27
N PHE A 77 -10.91 -4.97 10.36
CA PHE A 77 -12.13 -4.16 10.35
C PHE A 77 -12.05 -2.95 9.40
N TYR A 78 -10.90 -2.27 9.37
CA TYR A 78 -10.67 -1.18 8.41
C TYR A 78 -10.58 -1.69 6.96
N ARG A 79 -9.86 -2.78 6.72
CA ARG A 79 -9.62 -3.35 5.38
C ARG A 79 -10.94 -3.76 4.73
N GLU A 80 -11.80 -4.48 5.47
CA GLU A 80 -13.14 -4.87 5.03
C GLU A 80 -13.98 -3.64 4.63
N ALA A 81 -13.94 -2.58 5.44
CA ALA A 81 -14.77 -1.40 5.22
C ALA A 81 -14.22 -0.42 4.16
N CYS A 82 -12.93 -0.45 3.84
CA CYS A 82 -12.30 0.57 2.98
C CYS A 82 -12.51 0.34 1.46
N GLY A 83 -13.06 -0.82 1.07
CA GLY A 83 -13.33 -1.15 -0.34
C GLY A 83 -12.07 -1.39 -1.18
N ARG A 84 -10.90 -1.56 -0.55
CA ARG A 84 -9.63 -1.74 -1.26
C ARG A 84 -9.66 -3.01 -2.13
N ASP A 85 -10.13 -4.13 -1.57
CA ASP A 85 -10.13 -5.42 -2.28
C ASP A 85 -11.05 -5.40 -3.49
N ALA A 86 -12.29 -4.94 -3.30
CA ALA A 86 -13.24 -4.73 -4.39
C ALA A 86 -12.66 -3.81 -5.49
N ARG A 87 -11.90 -2.77 -5.12
CA ARG A 87 -11.27 -1.89 -6.12
C ARG A 87 -10.14 -2.57 -6.88
N VAL A 88 -9.30 -3.37 -6.21
CA VAL A 88 -8.22 -4.11 -6.88
C VAL A 88 -8.78 -5.20 -7.79
N GLU A 89 -9.82 -5.91 -7.34
CA GLU A 89 -10.55 -6.88 -8.16
C GLU A 89 -11.22 -6.22 -9.38
N GLN A 90 -11.84 -5.06 -9.23
CA GLN A 90 -12.42 -4.32 -10.36
C GLN A 90 -11.37 -3.94 -11.42
N LEU A 91 -10.13 -3.68 -11.01
CA LEU A 91 -9.06 -3.27 -11.91
C LEU A 91 -8.38 -4.45 -12.62
N TRP A 92 -8.18 -5.57 -11.93
CA TRP A 92 -7.36 -6.68 -12.44
C TRP A 92 -8.06 -8.04 -12.50
N GLY A 93 -9.31 -8.15 -12.05
CA GLY A 93 -10.11 -9.39 -12.09
C GLY A 93 -9.38 -10.57 -11.49
N SER A 94 -9.26 -11.67 -12.25
CA SER A 94 -8.53 -12.88 -11.83
C SER A 94 -7.04 -12.67 -11.56
N ASN A 95 -6.45 -11.59 -12.05
CA ASN A 95 -5.04 -11.24 -11.83
C ASN A 95 -4.86 -10.31 -10.62
N ALA A 96 -5.93 -10.01 -9.88
CA ALA A 96 -5.90 -9.11 -8.72
C ALA A 96 -4.97 -9.64 -7.62
N PRO A 97 -3.87 -8.94 -7.31
CA PRO A 97 -2.94 -9.39 -6.29
C PRO A 97 -3.47 -9.04 -4.88
N PHE A 98 -3.19 -9.91 -3.91
CA PHE A 98 -3.38 -9.64 -2.47
C PHE A 98 -4.80 -9.25 -2.04
N ILE A 99 -5.83 -9.74 -2.73
CA ILE A 99 -7.24 -9.55 -2.35
C ILE A 99 -7.78 -10.63 -1.40
N ASN A 100 -7.03 -11.73 -1.22
CA ASN A 100 -7.33 -12.80 -0.26
C ASN A 100 -6.41 -12.66 0.96
N HIS A 101 -7.01 -12.54 2.15
CA HIS A 101 -6.34 -12.37 3.44
C HIS A 101 -6.85 -13.40 4.43
#